data_AF-A0A382MTI8-F1
#
_entry.id   AF-A0A382MTI8-F1
#
_cell.length_a   1.000
_cell.length_b   1.000
_cell.length_c   1.000
_cell.angle_alpha   90.00
_cell.angle_beta   90.00
_cell.angle_gamma   90.00
#
_symmetry.space_group_name_H-M   'P 1'
#
loop_
_entity.id
_entity.type
_entity.pdbx_description
1 polymer ?
#
loop_
_entity_poly.entity_id
_entity_poly.type
_entity_poly.pdbx_seq_one_letter_code
_entity_poly.pdbx_strand_id
1 'polypeptide(L)' 'EEYSMSPDFDNQWRTGGSLDEIIAESKLDPVSIWDGIMKFASDRESRLDYIRTSIPE' A
#
# COMPACT_ATOMS: atom_id res chain seq x y z
N GLU A 1 4.83 -2.35 -7.18
CA GLU A 1 4.60 -2.28 -5.72
C GLU A 1 3.74 -1.10 -5.28
N GLU A 2 3.47 -0.10 -6.13
CA GLU A 2 2.79 1.17 -5.80
C GLU A 2 1.49 1.07 -4.97
N TYR A 3 0.73 -0.02 -5.10
CA TYR A 3 -0.50 -0.26 -4.36
C TYR A 3 -0.46 -1.50 -3.47
N SER A 4 0.71 -2.12 -3.34
CA SER A 4 0.92 -3.24 -2.42
C SER A 4 1.08 -2.68 -1.03
N MET A 5 0.37 -3.26 -0.07
CA MET A 5 0.52 -2.92 1.34
C MET A 5 1.26 -4.05 2.02
N SER A 6 2.44 -3.76 2.55
CA SER A 6 3.27 -4.73 3.25
C SER A 6 4.00 -4.06 4.41
N PRO A 7 4.41 -4.82 5.44
CA PRO A 7 5.24 -4.30 6.53
C PRO A 7 6.62 -3.78 6.12
N ASP A 8 7.01 -3.90 4.85
CA ASP A 8 8.32 -3.49 4.32
C ASP A 8 8.22 -2.29 3.36
N PHE A 9 7.09 -1.56 3.39
CA PHE A 9 6.79 -0.48 2.45
C PHE A 9 7.83 0.66 2.42
N ASP A 10 8.61 0.82 3.49
CA ASP A 10 9.66 1.84 3.65
C ASP A 10 11.07 1.24 3.78
N ASN A 11 11.24 -0.06 3.54
CA ASN A 11 12.50 -0.81 3.62
C ASN A 11 13.22 -0.63 4.97
N GLN A 12 12.45 -0.63 6.07
CA GLN A 12 12.94 -0.49 7.43
C GLN A 12 12.37 -1.58 8.36
N TRP A 13 13.20 -1.98 9.32
CA TRP A 13 12.75 -2.85 10.41
C TRP A 13 11.75 -2.11 11.30
N ARG A 14 10.64 -2.77 11.63
CA ARG A 14 9.68 -2.26 12.62
C ARG A 14 10.29 -2.28 14.02
N THR A 15 9.84 -1.36 14.86
CA THR A 15 10.33 -1.30 16.23
C THR A 15 9.74 -2.44 17.07
N GLY A 16 10.32 -2.68 18.24
CA GLY A 16 9.73 -3.57 19.24
C GLY A 16 8.68 -2.82 20.07
N GLY A 17 7.60 -3.48 20.44
CA GLY A 17 6.52 -2.87 21.20
C GLY A 17 5.32 -3.80 21.35
N SER A 18 4.17 -3.23 21.65
CA SER A 18 2.89 -3.94 21.59
C SER A 18 2.54 -4.33 20.15
N LEU A 19 1.66 -5.33 20.00
CA LEU A 19 1.14 -5.72 18.68
C LEU A 19 0.48 -4.54 17.96
N ASP A 20 -0.30 -3.74 18.68
CA ASP A 20 -1.03 -2.61 18.11
C ASP A 20 -0.08 -1.54 17.54
N GLU A 21 1.00 -1.24 18.26
CA GLU A 21 2.06 -0.33 17.80
C GLU A 21 2.74 -0.88 16.54
N ILE A 22 3.11 -2.16 16.52
CA ILE A 22 3.78 -2.80 15.37
C ILE A 22 2.88 -2.81 14.14
N ILE A 23 1.56 -3.06 14.31
CA ILE A 23 0.59 -3.08 13.21
C ILE A 23 0.40 -1.67 12.63
N ALA A 24 0.30 -0.65 13.49
CA ALA A 24 0.20 0.74 13.05
C ALA A 24 1.49 1.22 12.34
N GLU A 25 2.67 0.86 12.85
CA GLU A 25 3.94 1.13 12.18
C GLU A 25 4.03 0.47 10.82
N SER A 26 3.51 -0.76 10.70
CA SER A 26 3.51 -1.53 9.46
C SER A 26 2.48 -1.05 8.43
N LYS A 27 1.66 -0.04 8.77
CA LYS A 27 0.54 0.45 7.94
C LYS A 27 -0.47 -0.64 7.58
N LEU A 28 -0.65 -1.60 8.48
CA LEU A 28 -1.62 -2.69 8.34
C LEU A 28 -2.79 -2.58 9.33
N ASP A 29 -2.87 -1.49 10.06
CA ASP A 29 -4.04 -1.16 10.88
C ASP A 29 -5.26 -0.81 10.02
N PRO A 30 -6.48 -0.89 10.56
CA PRO A 30 -7.70 -0.66 9.79
C PRO A 30 -7.77 0.69 9.07
N VAL A 31 -7.20 1.75 9.63
CA VAL A 31 -7.21 3.09 9.01
C VAL A 31 -6.28 3.09 7.79
N SER A 32 -5.06 2.58 7.95
CA SER A 32 -4.12 2.46 6.84
C SER A 32 -4.66 1.57 5.72
N ILE A 33 -5.30 0.43 6.04
CA ILE A 33 -5.95 -0.45 5.05
C ILE A 33 -7.03 0.29 4.28
N TRP A 34 -7.89 1.04 4.98
CA TRP A 34 -8.95 1.82 4.36
C TRP A 34 -8.40 2.86 3.39
N ASP A 35 -7.37 3.60 3.80
CA ASP A 35 -6.71 4.60 2.96
C ASP A 35 -6.08 3.97 1.72
N GLY A 36 -5.45 2.80 1.86
CA GLY A 36 -4.89 2.03 0.74
C GLY A 36 -5.96 1.60 -0.28
N ILE A 37 -7.11 1.11 0.21
CA ILE A 37 -8.26 0.74 -0.64
C ILE A 37 -8.79 1.98 -1.38
N MET A 38 -8.99 3.09 -0.66
CA MET A 38 -9.49 4.35 -1.22
C MET A 38 -8.57 4.89 -2.30
N LYS A 39 -7.25 4.87 -2.07
CA LYS A 39 -6.25 5.25 -3.07
C LYS A 39 -6.33 4.36 -4.30
N PHE A 40 -6.29 3.03 -4.12
CA PHE A 40 -6.38 2.07 -5.22
C PHE A 40 -7.63 2.28 -6.08
N ALA A 41 -8.78 2.48 -5.43
CA ALA A 41 -10.05 2.67 -6.10
C ALA A 41 -10.11 4.00 -6.86
N SER A 42 -9.59 5.08 -6.27
CA SER A 42 -9.61 6.42 -6.86
C SER A 42 -8.65 6.54 -8.05
N ASP A 43 -7.50 5.87 -7.99
CA ASP A 43 -6.47 5.91 -9.05
C ASP A 43 -6.78 4.98 -10.24
N ARG A 44 -8.00 4.42 -10.30
CA ARG A 44 -8.39 3.38 -11.27
C ARG A 44 -8.09 3.77 -12.72
N GLU A 45 -8.51 4.95 -13.16
CA GLU A 45 -8.35 5.38 -14.56
C GLU A 45 -6.85 5.48 -14.91
N SER A 46 -6.09 6.25 -14.12
CA SER A 46 -4.65 6.42 -14.27
C SER A 46 -3.88 5.10 -14.31
N ARG A 47 -4.22 4.17 -13.42
CA ARG A 47 -3.60 2.83 -13.38
C ARG A 47 -3.86 2.03 -14.65
N LEU A 48 -5.11 2.02 -15.13
CA LEU A 48 -5.47 1.26 -16.33
C LEU A 48 -4.81 1.84 -17.57
N ASP A 49 -4.71 3.17 -17.67
CA ASP A 49 -4.02 3.83 -18.78
C ASP A 49 -2.52 3.52 -18.76
N TYR A 50 -1.87 3.58 -17.59
CA TYR A 50 -0.48 3.15 -17.46
C TYR A 50 -0.27 1.71 -17.92
N ILE A 51 -1.10 0.77 -17.47
CA ILE A 51 -1.01 -0.65 -17.85
C ILE A 51 -1.20 -0.82 -19.36
N ARG A 52 -2.14 -0.12 -19.99
CA ARG A 52 -2.35 -0.19 -21.44
C ARG A 52 -1.11 0.27 -22.20
N THR A 53 -0.47 1.34 -21.74
CA THR A 53 0.73 1.88 -22.40
C THR A 53 1.99 1.02 -22.19
N SER A 54 2.02 0.17 -21.15
CA SER A 54 3.19 -0.67 -20.84
C SER A 54 3.16 -2.04 -21.49
N ILE A 55 2.07 -2.42 -22.16
CA ILE A 55 1.96 -3.67 -22.92
C ILE A 55 2.51 -3.42 -24.34
N PRO A 56 3.59 -4.11 -24.77
CA PRO A 56 4.09 -4.05 -26.14
C PRO A 56 3.08 -4.65 -27.15
N GLU A 57 3.17 -4.25 -28.42
CA GLU A 57 2.38 -4.84 -29.54
C GLU A 57 2.67 -6.34 -29.75
#